data_AF-A0A7J3WP32-F1
#
_entry.id   AF-A0A7J3WP32-F1
#
_cell.length_a   1.000
_cell.length_b   1.000
_cell.length_c   1.000
_cell.angle_alpha   90.00
_cell.angle_beta   90.00
_cell.angle_gamma   90.00
#
_symmetry.space_group_name_H-M   'P 1'
#
loop_
_entity.id
_entity.type
_entity.pdbx_description
1 polymer ?
#
loop_
_entity_poly.entity_id
_entity_poly.type
_entity_poly.pdbx_seq_one_letter_code
_entity_poly.pdbx_strand_id
1 'polypeptide(L)'
;MNVGEIHDKASNSSLLSDPYVKKVRELIGRNDLFEKSPDALMRMRRGLLRDALSFFSKRNEQFARILDTCGITPASADFGDLASLAVPSDMLRGEGQSPFLIDGLDEGARHFPRAGPLGSLPSRSIEAPSISIS
;
A
#
# COMPACT_ATOMS: atom_id res chain seq x y z
N MET A 1 -20.60 -12.82 -2.31
CA MET A 1 -19.24 -13.18 -1.88
C MET A 1 -19.16 -12.99 -0.37
N ASN A 2 -18.94 -14.07 0.39
CA ASN A 2 -18.99 -14.09 1.85
C ASN A 2 -17.62 -13.73 2.46
N VAL A 3 -17.56 -13.30 3.73
CA VAL A 3 -16.32 -12.94 4.45
C VAL A 3 -15.32 -14.12 4.50
N GLY A 4 -15.83 -15.36 4.60
CA GLY A 4 -14.99 -16.57 4.56
C GLY A 4 -14.23 -16.73 3.23
N GLU A 5 -14.90 -16.53 2.09
CA GLU A 5 -14.28 -16.65 0.76
C GLU A 5 -13.20 -15.58 0.52
N ILE A 6 -13.36 -14.40 1.14
CA ILE A 6 -12.35 -13.34 1.12
C ILE A 6 -11.12 -13.79 1.91
N HIS A 7 -11.32 -14.34 3.10
CA HIS A 7 -10.25 -14.80 3.97
C HIS A 7 -9.45 -15.94 3.32
N ASP A 8 -10.14 -16.85 2.62
CA ASP A 8 -9.50 -17.97 1.93
C ASP A 8 -8.70 -17.51 0.71
N LYS A 9 -9.21 -16.56 -0.09
CA LYS A 9 -8.45 -15.97 -1.19
C LYS A 9 -7.25 -15.15 -0.71
N ALA A 10 -7.42 -14.36 0.34
CA ALA A 10 -6.32 -13.61 0.96
C ALA A 10 -5.21 -14.52 1.46
N SER A 11 -5.59 -15.64 2.08
CA SER A 11 -4.68 -16.65 2.65
C SER A 11 -3.88 -17.41 1.59
N ASN A 12 -4.37 -17.46 0.35
CA ASN A 12 -3.71 -18.12 -0.79
C ASN A 12 -2.99 -17.15 -1.73
N SER A 13 -2.99 -15.83 -1.43
CA SER A 13 -2.40 -14.85 -2.33
C SER A 13 -0.88 -14.96 -2.38
N SER A 14 -0.32 -14.91 -3.59
CA SER A 14 1.12 -14.88 -3.82
C SER A 14 1.81 -13.70 -3.10
N LEU A 15 1.07 -12.62 -2.82
CA LEU A 15 1.54 -11.44 -2.09
C LEU A 15 1.94 -11.74 -0.65
N LEU A 16 1.34 -12.76 0.00
CA LEU A 16 1.73 -13.16 1.35
C LEU A 16 3.16 -13.72 1.43
N SER A 17 3.72 -14.15 0.30
CA SER A 17 5.09 -14.63 0.24
C SER A 17 6.12 -13.49 0.23
N ASP A 18 5.70 -12.27 -0.12
CA ASP A 18 6.58 -11.11 -0.30
C ASP A 18 7.20 -10.65 1.04
N PRO A 19 8.52 -10.38 1.08
CA PRO A 19 9.21 -9.95 2.30
C PRO A 19 8.59 -8.71 2.97
N TYR A 20 8.13 -7.73 2.20
CA TYR A 20 7.51 -6.51 2.73
C TYR A 20 6.16 -6.84 3.38
N VAL A 21 5.32 -7.62 2.71
CA VAL A 21 3.99 -8.01 3.22
C VAL A 21 4.11 -8.84 4.50
N LYS A 22 5.06 -9.80 4.54
CA LYS A 22 5.37 -10.57 5.76
C LYS A 22 5.77 -9.67 6.92
N LYS A 23 6.71 -8.74 6.68
CA LYS A 23 7.18 -7.79 7.69
C LYS A 23 6.04 -6.94 8.25
N VAL A 24 5.15 -6.43 7.40
CA VAL A 24 3.96 -5.67 7.85
C VAL A 24 3.03 -6.56 8.69
N ARG A 25 2.77 -7.80 8.26
CA ARG A 25 1.93 -8.74 8.99
C ARG A 25 2.48 -9.07 10.38
N GLU A 26 3.79 -9.30 10.49
CA GLU A 26 4.47 -9.53 11.77
C GLU A 26 4.37 -8.32 12.70
N LEU A 27 4.46 -7.10 12.15
CA LEU A 27 4.31 -5.88 12.94
C LEU A 27 2.88 -5.66 13.45
N ILE A 28 1.87 -6.02 12.65
CA ILE A 28 0.46 -5.94 13.07
C ILE A 28 0.16 -6.95 14.20
N GLY A 29 0.75 -8.15 14.14
CA GLY A 29 0.57 -9.18 15.17
C GLY A 29 1.34 -8.92 16.48
N ARG A 30 2.17 -7.88 16.53
CA ARG A 30 3.00 -7.54 17.68
C ARG A 30 2.35 -6.45 18.53
N ASN A 31 2.18 -6.73 19.82
CA ASN A 31 1.65 -5.77 20.79
C ASN A 31 2.73 -4.85 21.40
N ASP A 32 4.00 -5.08 21.08
CA ASP A 32 5.14 -4.34 21.66
C ASP A 32 5.48 -3.05 20.89
N LEU A 33 4.72 -2.69 19.86
CA LEU A 33 5.02 -1.55 18.99
C LEU A 33 5.01 -0.24 19.78
N PHE A 34 4.04 -0.08 20.70
CA PHE A 34 3.89 1.12 21.53
C PHE A 34 4.88 1.18 22.71
N GLU A 35 5.58 0.08 23.00
CA GLU A 35 6.61 0.02 24.04
C GLU A 35 7.99 0.45 23.52
N LYS A 36 8.14 0.64 22.20
CA LYS A 36 9.41 1.02 21.58
C LYS A 36 9.70 2.51 21.79
N SER A 37 10.98 2.83 21.89
CA SER A 37 11.44 4.22 21.95
C SER A 37 11.13 4.98 20.65
N PRO A 38 10.96 6.31 20.70
CA PRO A 38 10.75 7.14 19.52
C PRO A 38 11.80 6.90 18.42
N ASP A 39 13.08 6.72 18.80
CA ASP A 39 14.16 6.44 17.84
C ASP A 39 14.02 5.08 17.16
N ALA A 40 13.61 4.06 17.92
CA ALA A 40 13.36 2.73 17.36
C ALA A 40 12.18 2.75 16.37
N LEU A 41 11.12 3.50 16.71
CA LEU A 41 9.97 3.70 15.83
C LEU A 41 10.35 4.49 14.56
N MET A 42 11.17 5.53 14.68
CA MET A 42 11.66 6.27 13.51
C MET A 42 12.47 5.40 12.56
N ARG A 43 13.41 4.59 13.09
CA ARG A 43 14.21 3.66 12.27
C ARG A 43 13.32 2.62 11.58
N MET A 44 12.33 2.09 12.29
CA MET A 44 11.37 1.14 11.74
C MET A 44 10.55 1.78 10.63
N ARG A 45 10.00 2.98 10.86
CA ARG A 45 9.21 3.73 9.88
C ARG A 45 10.02 4.02 8.61
N ARG A 46 11.30 4.39 8.74
CA ARG A 46 12.19 4.60 7.59
C ARG A 46 12.46 3.31 6.84
N GLY A 47 12.71 2.21 7.55
CA GLY A 47 12.86 0.89 6.92
C GLY A 47 11.61 0.48 6.14
N LEU A 48 10.42 0.64 6.74
CA LEU A 48 9.15 0.35 6.09
C LEU A 48 8.90 1.23 4.87
N LEU A 49 9.25 2.51 4.91
CA LEU A 49 9.18 3.39 3.75
C LEU A 49 9.97 2.82 2.57
N ARG A 50 11.23 2.47 2.79
CA ARG A 50 12.13 1.95 1.75
C ARG A 50 11.62 0.63 1.16
N ASP A 51 11.18 -0.27 2.05
CA ASP A 51 10.62 -1.55 1.63
C ASP A 51 9.31 -1.35 0.84
N ALA A 52 8.45 -0.41 1.24
CA ALA A 52 7.22 -0.08 0.53
C ALA A 52 7.50 0.46 -0.87
N LEU A 53 8.41 1.45 -1.00
CA LEU A 53 8.78 2.00 -2.30
C LEU A 53 9.35 0.92 -3.23
N SER A 54 10.21 0.04 -2.70
CA SER A 54 10.73 -1.08 -3.48
C SER A 54 9.64 -2.09 -3.84
N PHE A 55 8.66 -2.31 -2.97
CA PHE A 55 7.55 -3.22 -3.21
C PHE A 55 6.67 -2.72 -4.37
N PHE A 56 6.30 -1.44 -4.35
CA PHE A 56 5.46 -0.83 -5.37
C PHE A 56 6.19 -0.71 -6.71
N SER A 57 7.46 -0.28 -6.73
CA SER A 57 8.22 -0.12 -7.97
C SER A 57 8.45 -1.43 -8.73
N LYS A 58 8.51 -2.57 -8.02
CA LYS A 58 8.68 -3.90 -8.62
C LYS A 58 7.39 -4.47 -9.21
N ARG A 59 6.23 -3.96 -8.79
CA ARG A 59 4.91 -4.51 -9.15
C ARG A 59 4.05 -3.56 -9.96
N ASN A 60 4.56 -2.36 -10.25
CA ASN A 60 3.83 -1.39 -11.03
C ASN A 60 4.82 -0.45 -11.71
N GLU A 61 4.82 -0.46 -13.04
CA GLU A 61 5.72 0.36 -13.85
C GLU A 61 5.50 1.86 -13.66
N GLN A 62 4.27 2.30 -13.39
CA GLN A 62 3.97 3.70 -13.14
C GLN A 62 4.61 4.20 -11.84
N PHE A 63 4.61 3.38 -10.78
CA PHE A 63 5.34 3.71 -9.56
C PHE A 63 6.85 3.80 -9.82
N ALA A 64 7.41 2.91 -10.63
CA ALA A 64 8.83 3.00 -11.03
C ALA A 64 9.12 4.31 -11.77
N ARG A 65 8.30 4.69 -12.75
CA ARG A 65 8.44 5.96 -13.50
C ARG A 65 8.33 7.20 -12.62
N ILE A 66 7.41 7.20 -11.65
CA ILE A 66 7.24 8.31 -10.72
C ILE A 66 8.50 8.47 -9.86
N LEU A 67 9.02 7.37 -9.32
CA LEU A 67 10.25 7.39 -8.52
C LEU A 67 11.44 7.91 -9.33
N ASP A 68 11.59 7.45 -10.56
CA ASP A 68 12.65 7.93 -11.47
C ASP A 68 12.51 9.42 -11.78
N THR A 69 11.28 9.90 -12.04
CA THR A 69 11.00 11.33 -12.31
C THR A 69 11.34 12.21 -11.11
N CYS A 70 11.07 11.71 -9.89
CA CYS A 70 11.38 12.41 -8.66
C CYS A 70 12.84 12.22 -8.20
N GLY A 71 13.64 11.40 -8.90
CA GLY A 71 15.01 11.08 -8.52
C GLY A 71 15.13 10.26 -7.22
N ILE A 72 14.10 9.50 -6.87
CA ILE A 72 14.01 8.77 -5.60
C ILE A 72 14.49 7.33 -5.79
N THR A 73 15.54 6.97 -5.06
CA THR A 73 16.00 5.57 -4.97
C THR A 73 15.43 4.90 -3.71
N PRO A 74 14.65 3.80 -3.82
CA PRO A 74 14.03 3.15 -2.67
C PRO A 74 15.01 2.79 -1.54
N ALA A 75 16.25 2.39 -1.87
CA ALA A 75 17.24 1.99 -0.87
C ALA A 75 17.74 3.15 0.01
N SER A 76 17.78 4.37 -0.53
CA SER A 76 18.28 5.57 0.16
C SER A 76 17.18 6.54 0.59
N ALA A 77 15.93 6.27 0.21
CA ALA A 77 14.80 7.16 0.46
C ALA A 77 14.67 7.54 1.95
N ASP A 78 14.26 8.80 2.17
CA ASP A 78 13.95 9.36 3.47
C ASP A 78 12.60 10.11 3.44
N PHE A 79 12.14 10.58 4.60
CA PHE A 79 10.83 11.21 4.71
C PHE A 79 10.68 12.50 3.89
N GLY A 80 11.77 13.20 3.57
CA GLY A 80 11.74 14.36 2.69
C GLY A 80 11.30 14.02 1.26
N ASP A 81 11.65 12.83 0.79
CA ASP A 81 11.34 12.37 -0.57
C ASP A 81 9.83 12.14 -0.77
N LEU A 82 9.09 11.89 0.32
CA LEU A 82 7.63 11.73 0.28
C LEU A 82 6.90 12.99 -0.20
N ALA A 83 7.48 14.18 0.02
CA ALA A 83 6.88 15.42 -0.46
C ALA A 83 6.86 15.47 -2.00
N SER A 84 7.89 14.93 -2.64
CA SER A 84 8.01 14.84 -4.10
C SER A 84 7.06 13.80 -4.70
N LEU A 85 6.64 12.80 -3.91
CA LEU A 85 5.70 11.75 -4.30
C LEU A 85 4.22 12.14 -4.16
N ALA A 86 3.93 13.42 -3.88
CA ALA A 86 2.56 13.89 -3.74
C ALA A 86 1.78 13.73 -5.05
N VAL A 87 1.00 12.66 -5.17
CA VAL A 87 0.07 12.42 -6.28
C VAL A 87 -1.18 13.27 -6.03
N PRO A 88 -1.55 14.20 -6.94
CA PRO A 88 -2.79 14.96 -6.82
C PRO A 88 -3.99 14.01 -6.73
N SER A 89 -4.89 14.27 -5.78
CA SER A 89 -6.10 13.45 -5.57
C SER A 89 -6.96 13.30 -6.83
N ASP A 90 -6.91 14.26 -7.75
CA ASP A 90 -7.61 14.20 -9.03
C ASP A 90 -7.11 13.06 -9.93
N MET A 91 -5.84 12.66 -9.82
CA MET A 91 -5.30 11.51 -10.53
C MET A 91 -5.82 10.17 -9.99
N LEU A 92 -6.47 10.15 -8.83
CA LEU A 92 -7.01 8.95 -8.19
C LEU A 92 -8.55 8.88 -8.28
N ARG A 93 -9.17 9.73 -9.11
CA ARG A 93 -10.63 9.76 -9.32
C ARG A 93 -11.01 8.94 -10.56
N GLY A 94 -12.21 8.35 -10.54
CA GLY A 94 -12.80 7.69 -11.72
C GLY A 94 -12.04 6.43 -12.15
N GLU A 95 -11.34 6.48 -13.28
CA GLU A 95 -10.44 5.42 -13.78
C GLU A 95 -8.95 5.73 -13.54
N GLY A 96 -8.64 6.91 -12.99
CA GLY A 96 -7.27 7.40 -12.81
C GLY A 96 -6.42 6.57 -11.84
N GLN A 97 -7.05 5.79 -10.95
CA GLN A 97 -6.34 4.87 -10.06
C GLN A 97 -5.92 3.55 -10.72
N SER A 98 -6.48 3.20 -11.89
CA SER A 98 -6.18 1.94 -12.60
C SER A 98 -4.68 1.74 -12.87
N PRO A 99 -3.94 2.78 -13.29
CA PRO A 99 -2.50 2.66 -13.50
C PRO A 99 -1.68 2.54 -12.21
N PHE A 100 -2.26 2.75 -11.03
CA PHE A 100 -1.60 2.60 -9.71
C PHE A 100 -1.87 1.23 -9.06
N LEU A 101 -2.55 0.32 -9.77
CA LEU A 101 -2.81 -1.02 -9.26
C LEU A 101 -1.56 -1.88 -9.35
N ILE A 102 -1.26 -2.62 -8.28
CA ILE A 102 -0.11 -3.53 -8.25
C ILE A 102 -0.42 -4.82 -9.00
N ASP A 103 0.53 -5.28 -9.79
CA ASP A 103 0.46 -6.57 -10.48
C ASP A 103 0.48 -7.72 -9.45
N GLY A 104 -0.26 -8.79 -9.75
CA GLY A 104 -0.39 -9.96 -8.88
C GLY A 104 -1.55 -9.91 -7.87
N LEU A 105 -2.49 -8.98 -8.03
CA LEU A 105 -3.81 -9.05 -7.38
C LEU A 105 -4.64 -10.17 -8.02
N ASP A 106 -5.00 -11.19 -7.24
CA ASP A 106 -5.87 -12.28 -7.71
C ASP A 106 -7.22 -11.73 -8.23
N GLU A 107 -7.75 -12.34 -9.30
CA GLU A 107 -9.07 -12.01 -9.86
C GLU A 107 -10.16 -12.16 -8.78
N GLY A 108 -10.58 -11.02 -8.23
CA GLY A 108 -11.53 -10.97 -7.10
C GLY A 108 -11.40 -9.78 -6.15
N ALA A 109 -10.50 -8.82 -6.41
CA ALA A 109 -10.41 -7.59 -5.63
C ALA A 109 -11.76 -6.85 -5.59
N ARG A 110 -12.25 -6.56 -4.37
CA ARG A 110 -13.53 -5.85 -4.19
C ARG A 110 -13.35 -4.36 -4.39
N HIS A 111 -14.36 -3.78 -5.01
CA HIS A 111 -14.45 -2.36 -5.31
C HIS A 111 -15.28 -1.69 -4.20
N PHE A 112 -14.67 -0.80 -3.42
CA PHE A 112 -15.41 0.02 -2.45
C PHE A 112 -15.47 1.47 -2.94
N PRO A 113 -16.64 1.94 -3.42
CA PRO A 113 -16.81 3.34 -3.77
C PRO A 113 -16.85 4.19 -2.48
N ARG A 114 -16.03 5.25 -2.41
CA ARG A 114 -16.16 6.27 -1.36
C ARG A 114 -17.08 7.38 -1.86
N ALA A 115 -18.08 7.75 -1.06
CA ALA A 115 -18.90 8.92 -1.33
C ALA A 115 -18.02 10.18 -1.28
N GLY A 116 -17.87 10.86 -2.43
CA GLY A 116 -17.19 12.14 -2.52
C GLY A 116 -18.05 13.29 -2.00
N PRO A 117 -17.46 14.46 -1.68
CA PRO A 117 -18.24 15.66 -1.41
C PRO A 117 -19.04 16.07 -2.65
N LEU A 118 -20.23 16.62 -2.40
CA LEU A 118 -21.27 16.95 -3.38
C LEU A 118 -20.67 17.70 -4.60
N GLY A 119 -20.69 17.05 -5.78
CA GLY A 119 -20.22 17.62 -7.05
C GLY A 119 -18.92 17.05 -7.63
N SER A 120 -18.26 16.08 -6.99
CA SER A 120 -17.04 15.43 -7.52
C SER A 120 -17.22 13.92 -7.78
N LEU A 121 -16.58 13.41 -8.85
CA LEU A 121 -16.59 11.99 -9.20
C LEU A 121 -15.95 11.14 -8.08
N PRO A 122 -16.55 9.99 -7.72
CA PRO A 122 -16.05 9.15 -6.64
C PRO A 122 -14.64 8.63 -6.97
N SER A 123 -13.76 8.61 -5.97
CA SER A 123 -12.49 7.90 -6.03
C SER A 123 -12.67 6.43 -5.65
N ARG A 124 -11.91 5.54 -6.29
CA ARG A 124 -11.96 4.11 -6.02
C ARG A 124 -10.72 3.69 -5.24
N SER A 125 -10.91 2.95 -4.16
CA SER A 125 -9.83 2.31 -3.40
C SER A 125 -9.92 0.80 -3.58
N ILE A 126 -8.79 0.16 -3.86
CA ILE A 126 -8.64 -1.29 -3.83
C ILE A 126 -7.93 -1.65 -2.53
N GLU A 127 -8.65 -2.29 -1.60
CA GLU A 127 -8.04 -2.90 -0.43
C GLU A 127 -7.84 -4.41 -0.67
N ALA A 128 -6.63 -4.89 -0.38
CA ALA A 128 -6.47 -6.28 0.02
C ALA A 128 -7.21 -6.46 1.36
N PRO A 129 -7.92 -7.58 1.55
CA PRO A 129 -8.96 -7.64 2.56
C PRO A 129 -8.43 -7.44 3.97
N SER A 130 -9.06 -6.50 4.66
CA SER A 130 -8.79 -6.12 6.03
C SER A 130 -9.17 -7.24 6.99
N ILE A 131 -8.21 -7.68 7.80
CA ILE A 131 -8.42 -8.58 8.94
C ILE A 131 -9.16 -7.75 10.01
N SER A 132 -10.44 -8.05 10.22
CA SER A 132 -11.19 -7.52 11.36
C SER A 132 -10.78 -8.31 12.60
N ILE A 133 -9.92 -7.74 13.45
CA ILE A 133 -9.59 -8.31 14.76
C ILE A 133 -10.76 -7.94 15.69
N SER A 134 -11.53 -8.95 16.10
CA SER A 134 -12.51 -8.87 17.19
C SER A 134 -11.84 -9.17 18.51
#